data_AF-A0A1I2ULZ3-F1
#
_entry.id   AF-A0A1I2ULZ3-F1
#
_cell.length_a   1.000
_cell.length_b   1.000
_cell.length_c   1.000
_cell.angle_alpha   90.00
_cell.angle_beta   90.00
_cell.angle_gamma   90.00
#
_symmetry.space_group_name_H-M   'P 1'
#
loop_
_entity.id
_entity.type
_entity.pdbx_description
1 polymer ?
#
loop_
_entity_poly.entity_id
_entity_poly.type
_entity_poly.pdbx_seq_one_letter_code
_entity_poly.pdbx_strand_id
1 'polypeptide(L)' 'MRQEDTNSTFSVGKRIRIIRKRKGMSQEDLAEKMFTSKQMISAYETDKIDIKVSVLKEFGKALEIYMAGRL' A
#
# COMPACT_ATOMS: atom_id res chain seq x y z
N MET A 1 -24.23 6.12 21.69
CA MET A 1 -23.08 6.36 20.80
C MET A 1 -21.86 5.71 21.44
N ARG A 2 -21.43 4.53 20.98
CA ARG A 2 -20.14 3.97 21.41
C ARG A 2 -19.06 4.63 20.54
N GLN A 3 -18.14 5.33 21.19
CA GLN A 3 -16.86 5.66 20.57
C GLN A 3 -16.11 4.33 20.47
N GLU A 4 -16.00 3.77 19.27
CA GLU A 4 -15.16 2.61 19.01
C GLU A 4 -13.74 3.09 18.67
N ASP A 5 -12.78 2.47 19.33
CA ASP A 5 -11.41 2.91 19.46
C ASP A 5 -10.73 3.20 18.11
N THR A 6 -10.14 4.38 18.02
CA THR A 6 -9.35 4.92 16.89
C THR A 6 -7.99 4.23 16.72
N ASN A 7 -7.92 2.91 16.83
CA ASN A 7 -6.71 2.13 16.56
C ASN A 7 -7.02 0.88 15.74
N SER A 8 -7.69 1.06 14.59
CA SER A 8 -7.82 -0.01 13.61
C SER A 8 -6.45 -0.29 12.99
N THR A 9 -5.74 -1.27 13.55
CA THR A 9 -4.41 -1.72 13.12
C THR A 9 -4.51 -2.41 11.76
N PHE A 10 -4.70 -1.64 10.69
CA PHE A 10 -4.62 -2.17 9.34
C PHE A 10 -3.18 -2.61 9.04
N SER A 11 -3.03 -3.81 8.48
CA SER A 11 -1.75 -4.27 7.95
C SER A 11 -1.22 -3.30 6.89
N VAL A 12 0.09 -3.34 6.67
CA VAL A 12 0.75 -2.52 5.64
C VAL A 12 0.14 -2.80 4.26
N GLY A 13 -0.13 -4.07 3.93
CA GLY A 13 -0.80 -4.46 2.69
C GLY A 13 -2.18 -3.81 2.51
N LYS A 14 -3.00 -3.81 3.56
CA LYS A 14 -4.32 -3.14 3.53
C LYS A 14 -4.19 -1.62 3.36
N ARG A 15 -3.19 -0.98 3.99
CA ARG A 15 -2.92 0.45 3.82
C ARG A 15 -2.53 0.79 2.38
N ILE A 16 -1.65 0.00 1.76
CA ILE A 16 -1.28 0.13 0.34
C ILE A 16 -2.53 0.08 -0.54
N ARG A 17 -3.39 -0.92 -0.32
CA ARG A 17 -4.65 -1.07 -1.07
C ARG A 17 -5.57 0.15 -0.95
N ILE A 18 -5.72 0.67 0.26
CA ILE A 18 -6.56 1.85 0.52
C ILE A 18 -6.03 3.05 -0.24
N ILE A 19 -4.71 3.30 -0.19
CA ILE A 19 -4.11 4.48 -0.83
C ILE A 19 -4.18 4.36 -2.35
N ARG A 20 -3.85 3.19 -2.91
CA ARG A 20 -4.00 2.92 -4.35
C ARG A 20 -5.42 3.21 -4.84
N LYS A 21 -6.43 2.69 -4.13
CA LYS A 21 -7.85 2.95 -4.48
C LYS A 21 -8.24 4.42 -4.37
N ARG A 22 -7.75 5.14 -3.34
CA ARG A 22 -7.99 6.59 -3.21
C ARG A 22 -7.39 7.39 -4.37
N LYS A 23 -6.34 6.88 -4.99
CA LYS A 23 -5.72 7.45 -6.20
C LYS A 23 -6.37 6.98 -7.51
N GLY A 24 -7.45 6.20 -7.46
CA GLY A 24 -8.13 5.70 -8.65
C GLY A 24 -7.34 4.65 -9.45
N MET A 25 -6.27 4.10 -8.88
CA MET A 25 -5.39 3.14 -9.58
C MET A 25 -5.94 1.71 -9.51
N SER A 26 -5.85 0.98 -10.62
CA SER A 26 -6.02 -0.47 -10.69
C SER A 26 -4.81 -1.20 -10.07
N GLN A 27 -4.89 -2.52 -9.84
CA GLN A 27 -3.71 -3.26 -9.36
C GLN A 27 -2.64 -3.37 -10.44
N GLU A 28 -3.08 -3.40 -11.70
CA GLU A 28 -2.25 -3.38 -12.91
C GLU A 28 -1.47 -2.07 -13.03
N ASP A 29 -2.10 -0.91 -12.79
CA ASP A 29 -1.43 0.40 -12.83
C ASP A 29 -0.32 0.49 -11.78
N LEU A 30 -0.59 -0.01 -10.56
CA LEU A 30 0.42 -0.04 -9.51
C LEU A 30 1.53 -1.05 -9.83
N ALA A 31 1.19 -2.18 -10.46
CA ALA A 31 2.15 -3.19 -10.86
C ALA A 31 3.13 -2.65 -11.91
N GLU A 32 2.63 -1.88 -12.88
CA GLU A 32 3.45 -1.19 -13.89
C GLU A 32 4.44 -0.22 -13.22
N LYS A 33 3.97 0.64 -12.31
CA LYS A 33 4.83 1.56 -11.55
C LYS A 33 5.88 0.85 -10.69
N MET A 34 5.55 -0.33 -10.18
CA MET A 34 6.41 -1.14 -9.31
C MET A 34 7.29 -2.13 -10.09
N PHE A 35 7.20 -2.16 -11.42
CA PHE A 35 7.87 -3.13 -12.29
C PHE A 35 7.66 -4.59 -11.83
N THR A 36 6.42 -4.94 -11.50
CA THR A 36 6.04 -6.26 -11.00
C THR A 36 4.74 -6.74 -11.64
N SER A 37 4.24 -7.89 -11.20
CA SER A 37 2.97 -8.42 -11.69
C SER A 37 1.79 -7.98 -10.82
N LYS A 38 0.60 -7.90 -11.42
CA LYS A 38 -0.64 -7.65 -10.68
C LYS A 38 -0.90 -8.69 -9.58
N GLN A 39 -0.52 -9.95 -9.83
CA GLN A 39 -0.62 -11.02 -8.83
C GLN A 39 0.26 -10.73 -7.62
N MET A 40 1.47 -10.18 -7.82
CA MET A 40 2.36 -9.76 -6.74
C MET A 40 1.77 -8.60 -5.94
N ILE A 41 1.22 -7.58 -6.62
CA ILE A 41 0.49 -6.48 -5.95
C ILE A 41 -0.66 -7.04 -5.10
N SER A 42 -1.45 -7.96 -5.66
CA SER A 42 -2.53 -8.59 -4.89
C SER A 42 -2.00 -9.37 -3.70
N ALA A 43 -0.89 -10.10 -3.82
CA ALA A 43 -0.31 -10.87 -2.74
C ALA A 43 0.14 -9.97 -1.58
N TYR A 44 0.77 -8.83 -1.90
CA TYR A 44 1.11 -7.80 -0.91
C TYR A 44 -0.13 -7.19 -0.25
N GLU A 45 -1.15 -6.81 -1.02
CA GLU A 45 -2.36 -6.16 -0.49
C GLU A 45 -3.23 -7.07 0.37
N THR A 46 -3.08 -8.39 0.22
CA THR A 46 -3.82 -9.41 0.99
C THR A 46 -2.93 -10.12 2.02
N ASP A 47 -1.74 -9.59 2.33
CA ASP A 47 -0.80 -10.12 3.32
C ASP A 47 -0.39 -11.60 3.05
N LYS A 48 -0.46 -12.06 1.80
CA LYS A 48 -0.01 -13.41 1.40
C LYS A 48 1.51 -13.53 1.35
N ILE A 49 2.19 -12.40 1.19
CA ILE A 49 3.65 -12.30 1.17
C ILE A 49 4.04 -11.14 2.08
N ASP A 50 5.05 -11.38 2.91
CA ASP A 50 5.61 -10.34 3.77
C ASP A 50 6.34 -9.26 2.96
N ILE A 51 6.14 -8.00 3.34
CA ILE A 51 6.68 -6.85 2.60
C ILE A 51 7.99 -6.42 3.25
N LYS A 52 9.10 -6.68 2.55
CA LYS A 52 10.41 -6.16 2.96
C LYS A 52 10.42 -4.64 2.95
N VAL A 53 11.18 -4.04 3.88
CA VAL A 53 11.32 -2.58 4.00
C VAL A 53 11.78 -1.91 2.68
N SER A 54 12.64 -2.56 1.90
CA SER A 54 13.06 -2.06 0.59
C SER A 54 11.88 -1.93 -0.39
N VAL A 55 11.02 -2.94 -0.46
CA VAL A 55 9.81 -2.93 -1.29
C VAL A 55 8.82 -1.87 -0.79
N LEU A 56 8.70 -1.68 0.53
CA LEU A 56 7.86 -0.65 1.11
C LEU A 56 8.31 0.77 0.70
N LYS A 57 9.61 1.01 0.56
CA LYS A 57 10.14 2.29 0.05
C LYS A 57 9.74 2.51 -1.41
N GLU A 58 9.79 1.47 -2.23
CA GLU A 58 9.34 1.56 -3.62
C GLU A 58 7.84 1.83 -3.72
N PHE A 59 7.02 1.22 -2.85
CA PHE A 59 5.60 1.57 -2.74
C PHE A 59 5.37 3.04 -2.37
N GLY A 60 6.19 3.59 -1.47
CA GLY A 60 6.14 5.02 -1.13
C GLY A 60 6.34 5.90 -2.36
N LYS A 61 7.32 5.57 -3.21
CA LYS A 61 7.57 6.29 -4.47
C LYS A 61 6.42 6.10 -5.47
N ALA A 62 6.01 4.85 -5.73
CA ALA A 62 5.00 4.53 -6.73
C ALA A 62 3.62 5.12 -6.42
N LEU A 63 3.27 5.17 -5.13
CA LEU A 63 2.03 5.78 -4.65
C LEU A 63 2.18 7.28 -4.37
N GLU A 64 3.36 7.88 -4.60
CA GLU A 64 3.72 9.26 -4.26
C GLU A 64 3.34 9.61 -2.80
N ILE A 65 3.55 8.66 -1.90
CA ILE A 65 3.43 8.85 -0.47
C ILE A 65 4.83 9.20 0.02
N TYR A 66 5.10 10.49 0.18
CA TYR A 66 6.24 10.90 0.98
C TYR A 66 5.96 10.48 2.42
N MET A 67 6.80 9.59 2.98
CA MET A 67 6.79 9.37 4.42
C MET A 67 6.91 10.74 5.08
N ALA A 68 5.92 11.12 5.90
CA ALA A 68 5.81 12.44 6.47
C ALA A 68 7.13 12.84 7.15
N GLY A 69 7.90 13.62 6.41
CA GLY A 69 9.25 14.08 6.67
C GLY A 69 9.47 15.22 5.70
N ARG A 70 8.96 16.39 6.09
CA ARG A 70 9.17 17.67 5.44
C ARG A 70 10.66 17.85 5.11
N LEU A 71 10.96 18.29 3.89
CA LEU A 71 12.06 19.23 3.66
C LEU A 71 11.48 20.64 3.77
#